data_AF-A0A5N5JQ71-F1
#
_entry.id   AF-A0A5N5JQ71-F1
#
_cell.length_a   1.000
_cell.length_b   1.000
_cell.length_c   1.000
_cell.angle_alpha   90.00
_cell.angle_beta   90.00
_cell.angle_gamma   90.00
#
_symmetry.space_group_name_H-M   'P 1'
#
loop_
_entity.id
_entity.type
_entity.pdbx_description
1 polymer ?
#
loop_
_entity_poly.entity_id
_entity_poly.type
_entity_poly.pdbx_seq_one_letter_code
_entity_poly.pdbx_strand_id
1 'polypeptide(L)'
;MYILRTVRLNRPRINAAVALEVFNCRHSSYPVIDAVIGDGGKDFYDISLVDGFNIPISITPQGGSGCKSTSCAANVNAVCDPKLAVRGADGTVIACKSACVAFNQPQYCCTGAYSKPETCPPTQYSMTFKQKCPQAYSYAYDDKSSTFTCPSGGNYLITFCP
;
A
#
# COMPACT_ATOMS: atom_id res chain seq x y z
N MET A 1 -9.52 18.77 2.93
CA MET A 1 -10.30 17.55 2.61
C MET A 1 -10.23 17.36 1.10
N TYR A 2 -9.20 16.67 0.59
CA TYR A 2 -9.08 16.37 -0.84
C TYR A 2 -9.84 15.07 -1.11
N ILE A 3 -11.13 15.18 -1.46
CA ILE A 3 -11.94 14.04 -1.87
C ILE A 3 -12.13 14.08 -3.40
N LEU A 4 -12.12 12.88 -3.99
CA LEU A 4 -12.76 12.44 -5.23
C LEU A 4 -11.85 12.24 -6.45
N ARG A 5 -11.44 10.98 -6.62
CA ARG A 5 -11.93 10.23 -7.78
C ARG A 5 -12.48 8.88 -7.33
N THR A 6 -13.75 8.63 -7.64
CA THR A 6 -14.24 7.26 -7.81
C THR A 6 -13.43 6.66 -8.95
N VAL A 7 -12.50 5.76 -8.65
CA VAL A 7 -11.80 5.03 -9.70
C VAL A 7 -12.73 3.90 -10.11
N ARG A 8 -13.41 4.04 -11.26
CA ARG A 8 -14.01 2.89 -11.93
C ARG A 8 -12.86 1.99 -12.38
N LEU A 9 -12.66 0.88 -11.69
CA LEU A 9 -11.64 -0.11 -12.02
C LEU A 9 -12.12 -0.92 -13.25
N ASN A 10 -12.10 -0.31 -14.43
CA ASN A 10 -12.55 -0.92 -15.69
C ASN A 10 -11.45 -1.77 -16.39
N ARG A 11 -10.35 -2.11 -15.70
CA ARG A 11 -9.23 -2.88 -16.27
C ARG A 11 -8.88 -4.10 -15.42
N PRO A 12 -8.45 -5.22 -16.03
CA PRO A 12 -8.24 -6.49 -15.33
C PRO A 12 -7.11 -6.48 -14.29
N ARG A 13 -6.18 -5.53 -14.34
CA ARG A 13 -5.17 -5.26 -13.29
C ARG A 13 -4.90 -3.77 -13.21
N ILE A 14 -4.94 -3.21 -12.01
CA ILE A 14 -4.56 -1.81 -11.75
C ILE A 14 -3.55 -1.81 -10.59
N ASN A 15 -2.30 -1.51 -10.91
CA ASN A 15 -1.29 -1.10 -9.93
C ASN A 15 -1.21 0.42 -10.02
N ALA A 16 -1.74 1.12 -9.02
CA ALA A 16 -1.74 2.58 -9.00
C ALA A 16 -0.77 3.06 -7.90
N ALA A 17 0.37 3.61 -8.32
CA ALA A 17 1.20 4.40 -7.44
C ALA A 17 0.49 5.74 -7.15
N VAL A 18 0.31 6.05 -5.87
CA VAL A 18 -0.37 7.28 -5.45
C VAL A 18 0.65 8.40 -5.33
N ALA A 19 0.99 8.99 -6.47
CA ALA A 19 1.68 10.27 -6.49
C ALA A 19 0.66 11.40 -6.35
N LEU A 20 0.89 12.31 -5.41
CA LEU A 20 0.26 13.62 -5.40
C LEU A 20 0.81 14.39 -6.61
N GLU A 21 0.18 14.18 -7.77
CA GLU A 21 0.08 15.05 -8.96
C GLU A 21 -0.52 14.21 -10.09
N VAL A 22 -1.84 14.03 -10.01
CA VAL A 22 -2.78 13.82 -11.13
C VAL A 22 -2.16 13.22 -12.41
N PHE A 23 -2.01 11.89 -12.47
CA PHE A 23 -1.85 11.11 -13.70
C PHE A 23 -0.62 11.41 -14.61
N ASN A 24 0.58 10.98 -14.19
CA ASN A 24 1.60 10.42 -15.12
C ASN A 24 2.64 9.55 -14.37
N CYS A 25 2.20 8.43 -13.78
CA CYS A 25 3.04 7.58 -12.92
C CYS A 25 4.06 6.76 -13.74
N ARG A 26 5.14 7.39 -14.22
CA ARG A 26 6.32 6.68 -14.75
C ARG A 26 7.29 6.20 -13.68
N HIS A 27 7.11 6.59 -12.41
CA HIS A 27 7.91 6.10 -11.29
C HIS A 27 7.03 5.94 -10.03
N SER A 28 7.23 4.83 -9.29
CA SER A 28 6.50 4.53 -8.05
C SER A 28 6.79 5.62 -7.02
N SER A 29 5.75 6.28 -6.52
CA SER A 29 5.83 7.15 -5.35
C SER A 29 4.71 6.72 -4.42
N TYR A 30 5.12 6.11 -3.31
CA TYR A 30 4.36 5.33 -2.35
C TYR A 30 3.29 6.15 -1.60
N PRO A 31 2.22 5.58 -1.04
CA PRO A 31 1.90 4.15 -0.98
C PRO A 31 1.38 3.62 -2.32
N VAL A 32 1.41 2.29 -2.49
CA VAL A 32 0.89 1.59 -3.68
C VAL A 32 -0.47 0.99 -3.36
N ILE A 33 -1.40 1.11 -4.29
CA ILE A 33 -2.66 0.37 -4.27
C ILE A 33 -2.58 -0.70 -5.35
N ASP A 34 -2.82 -1.95 -4.95
CA ASP A 34 -2.97 -3.05 -5.87
C ASP A 34 -4.43 -3.51 -5.90
N ALA A 35 -4.96 -3.65 -7.13
CA ALA A 35 -6.29 -4.18 -7.36
C ALA A 35 -6.31 -5.11 -8.59
N VAL A 36 -6.80 -6.33 -8.39
CA VAL A 36 -7.03 -7.35 -9.43
C VAL A 36 -8.54 -7.54 -9.58
N ILE A 37 -9.08 -7.31 -10.77
CA ILE A 37 -10.53 -7.25 -11.00
C ILE A 37 -10.99 -8.39 -11.89
N GLY A 38 -12.10 -9.03 -11.51
CA GLY A 38 -12.74 -10.08 -12.29
C GLY A 38 -12.00 -11.42 -12.32
N ASP A 39 -11.08 -11.68 -11.40
CA ASP A 39 -10.39 -12.96 -11.29
C ASP A 39 -11.29 -14.01 -10.64
N GLY A 40 -11.75 -14.99 -11.43
CA GLY A 40 -12.70 -16.01 -10.98
C GLY A 40 -14.04 -15.44 -10.48
N GLY A 41 -14.49 -14.31 -11.01
CA GLY A 41 -15.70 -13.61 -10.57
C GLY A 41 -15.56 -12.85 -9.25
N LYS A 42 -14.30 -12.57 -8.84
CA LYS A 42 -13.97 -11.82 -7.64
C LYS A 42 -13.00 -10.69 -7.96
N ASP A 43 -13.08 -9.66 -7.15
CA ASP A 43 -12.15 -8.55 -7.13
C ASP A 43 -11.30 -8.67 -5.87
N PHE A 44 -9.98 -8.55 -6.02
CA PHE A 44 -8.99 -8.53 -4.95
C PHE A 44 -8.38 -7.14 -4.86
N TYR A 45 -8.22 -6.62 -3.65
CA TYR A 45 -7.68 -5.29 -3.43
C TYR A 45 -6.95 -5.22 -2.09
N ASP A 46 -5.92 -4.41 -2.07
CA ASP A 46 -5.11 -4.17 -0.88
C ASP A 46 -4.43 -2.80 -0.93
N ILE A 47 -3.94 -2.40 0.25
CA ILE A 47 -3.05 -1.25 0.40
C ILE A 47 -1.67 -1.83 0.68
N SER A 48 -0.66 -1.38 -0.07
CA SER A 48 0.70 -1.88 0.02
C SER A 48 1.69 -0.79 0.40
N LEU A 49 2.38 -1.03 1.52
CA LEU A 49 3.49 -0.24 2.07
C LEU A 49 4.84 -0.95 1.88
N VAL A 50 4.87 -2.04 1.09
CA VAL A 50 6.10 -2.77 0.67
C VAL A 50 7.15 -1.83 0.10
N ASP A 51 6.65 -0.75 -0.46
CA ASP A 51 7.33 0.22 -1.29
C ASP A 51 7.52 1.52 -0.46
N GLY A 52 6.59 1.84 0.45
CA GLY A 52 6.72 2.88 1.46
C GLY A 52 5.38 3.57 1.76
N PHE A 53 5.44 4.76 2.33
CA PHE A 53 4.27 5.59 2.67
C PHE A 53 4.56 7.08 2.42
N ASN A 54 3.60 7.84 1.90
CA ASN A 54 3.62 9.31 1.93
C ASN A 54 2.34 9.92 2.51
N ILE A 55 1.18 9.30 2.27
CA ILE A 55 -0.14 9.82 2.57
C ILE A 55 -1.06 8.71 3.12
N PRO A 56 -1.91 9.01 4.12
CA PRO A 56 -2.91 8.07 4.57
C PRO A 56 -3.94 7.75 3.47
N ILE A 57 -4.41 6.52 3.41
CA ILE A 57 -5.31 6.06 2.35
C ILE A 57 -6.33 5.02 2.82
N SER A 58 -7.52 5.00 2.21
CA SER A 58 -8.50 3.92 2.37
C SER A 58 -9.12 3.49 1.04
N ILE A 59 -9.57 2.24 1.00
CA ILE A 59 -10.33 1.65 -0.10
C ILE A 59 -11.67 1.17 0.48
N THR A 60 -12.76 1.71 -0.07
CA THR A 60 -14.13 1.37 0.32
C THR A 60 -14.90 0.85 -0.89
N PRO A 61 -15.21 -0.46 -0.95
CA PRO A 61 -16.10 -1.01 -1.95
C PRO A 61 -17.46 -0.31 -1.94
N GLN A 62 -17.98 0.00 -3.11
CA GLN A 62 -19.25 0.68 -3.38
C GLN A 62 -20.16 -0.33 -4.08
N GLY A 63 -21.04 -0.97 -3.29
CA GLY A 63 -21.86 -2.10 -3.73
C GLY A 63 -21.21 -3.46 -3.46
N GLY A 64 -22.00 -4.53 -3.59
CA GLY A 64 -21.62 -5.89 -3.20
C GLY A 64 -21.85 -6.15 -1.71
N SER A 65 -22.58 -7.23 -1.38
CA SER A 65 -22.82 -7.62 0.02
C SER A 65 -21.58 -8.30 0.61
N GLY A 66 -21.14 -7.85 1.79
CA GLY A 66 -20.07 -8.52 2.56
C GLY A 66 -18.63 -8.09 2.23
N CYS A 67 -18.44 -7.05 1.41
CA CYS A 67 -17.11 -6.54 1.07
C CYS A 67 -16.57 -5.63 2.18
N LYS A 68 -15.31 -5.84 2.59
CA LYS A 68 -14.69 -5.10 3.70
C LYS A 68 -13.92 -3.88 3.18
N SER A 69 -14.01 -2.77 3.88
CA SER A 69 -13.07 -1.67 3.63
C SER A 69 -11.69 -1.98 4.23
N THR A 70 -10.64 -1.44 3.61
CA THR A 70 -9.27 -1.46 4.15
C THR A 70 -8.72 -0.06 4.24
N SER A 71 -7.91 0.23 5.27
CA SER A 71 -7.34 1.56 5.46
C SER A 71 -5.97 1.53 6.11
N CYS A 72 -5.16 2.52 5.73
CA CYS A 72 -3.96 2.97 6.41
C CYS A 72 -4.15 4.46 6.72
N ALA A 73 -4.96 4.76 7.73
CA ALA A 73 -5.30 6.13 8.13
C ALA A 73 -4.22 6.79 9.02
N ALA A 74 -3.31 6.00 9.58
CA ALA A 74 -2.26 6.48 10.46
C ALA A 74 -1.24 7.35 9.71
N ASN A 75 -0.71 8.38 10.39
CA ASN A 75 0.44 9.12 9.89
C ASN A 75 1.73 8.35 10.16
N VAL A 76 2.15 7.49 9.22
CA VAL A 76 3.40 6.71 9.34
C VAL A 76 4.64 7.63 9.35
N ASN A 77 4.58 8.79 8.68
CA ASN A 77 5.70 9.74 8.66
C ASN A 77 6.10 10.22 10.05
N ALA A 78 5.16 10.26 11.01
CA ALA A 78 5.41 10.69 12.39
C ALA A 78 6.28 9.70 13.20
N VAL A 79 6.37 8.43 12.78
CA VAL A 79 7.17 7.38 13.45
C VAL A 79 8.24 6.79 12.53
N CYS A 80 8.50 7.44 11.39
CA CYS A 80 9.43 6.93 10.41
C CYS A 80 10.85 6.88 10.97
N ASP A 81 11.53 5.75 10.78
CA ASP A 81 12.96 5.64 11.12
C ASP A 81 13.76 6.68 10.33
N PRO A 82 14.67 7.45 10.97
CA PRO A 82 15.47 8.45 10.27
C PRO A 82 16.22 7.94 9.04
N LYS A 83 16.59 6.66 8.98
CA LYS A 83 17.26 6.02 7.84
C LYS A 83 16.33 5.82 6.63
N LEU A 84 15.02 5.86 6.87
CA LEU A 84 13.97 5.65 5.87
C LEU A 84 13.25 6.95 5.49
N ALA A 85 13.44 8.00 6.29
CA ALA A 85 12.75 9.28 6.13
C ALA A 85 13.15 10.02 4.85
N VAL A 86 12.15 10.46 4.10
CA VAL A 86 12.28 11.48 3.05
C VAL A 86 11.87 12.81 3.65
N ARG A 87 12.76 13.80 3.57
CA ARG A 87 12.54 15.12 4.18
C ARG A 87 12.24 16.19 3.13
N GLY A 88 11.29 17.06 3.46
CA GLY A 88 10.99 18.27 2.70
C GLY A 88 12.04 19.37 2.92
N ALA A 89 11.88 20.49 2.23
CA ALA A 89 12.77 21.64 2.33
C ALA A 89 12.84 22.26 3.74
N ASP A 90 11.77 22.13 4.51
CA ASP A 90 11.65 22.56 5.91
C ASP A 90 12.19 21.53 6.92
N GLY A 91 12.74 20.41 6.43
CA GLY A 91 13.25 19.32 7.25
C GLY A 91 12.18 18.38 7.80
N THR A 92 10.89 18.62 7.53
CA THR A 92 9.80 17.72 7.95
C THR A 92 9.83 16.41 7.17
N VAL A 93 9.39 15.31 7.79
CA VAL A 93 9.29 14.01 7.12
C VAL A 93 8.02 13.99 6.27
N ILE A 94 8.18 13.97 4.95
CA ILE A 94 7.08 14.01 3.97
C ILE A 94 6.74 12.63 3.40
N ALA A 95 7.65 11.67 3.52
CA ALA A 95 7.42 10.26 3.18
C ALA A 95 8.37 9.36 3.97
N CYS A 96 8.02 8.07 4.06
CA CYS A 96 8.80 7.02 4.68
C CYS A 96 9.03 5.90 3.67
N LYS A 97 10.28 5.67 3.26
CA LYS A 97 10.64 4.54 2.39
C LYS A 97 10.47 3.22 3.13
N SER A 98 10.18 2.14 2.43
CA SER A 98 10.38 0.81 3.00
C SER A 98 11.87 0.49 3.12
N ALA A 99 12.21 -0.53 3.91
CA ALA A 99 13.60 -0.99 4.03
C ALA A 99 14.15 -1.54 2.70
N CYS A 100 13.31 -2.16 1.87
CA CYS A 100 13.73 -2.61 0.55
C CYS A 100 14.18 -1.42 -0.30
N VAL A 101 13.36 -0.37 -0.35
CA VAL A 101 13.64 0.82 -1.16
C VAL A 101 14.83 1.62 -0.63
N ALA A 102 15.00 1.67 0.70
CA ALA A 102 16.10 2.41 1.31
C ALA A 102 17.44 1.70 1.20
N PHE A 103 17.48 0.37 1.38
CA PHE A 103 18.73 -0.38 1.51
C PHE A 103 19.04 -1.28 0.32
N ASN A 104 18.04 -1.66 -0.47
CA ASN A 104 18.16 -2.56 -1.61
C ASN A 104 18.88 -3.88 -1.28
N GLN A 105 18.60 -4.45 -0.10
CA GLN A 105 19.23 -5.70 0.35
C GLN A 105 18.24 -6.88 0.24
N PRO A 106 18.72 -8.08 -0.12
CA PRO A 106 17.86 -9.24 -0.37
C PRO A 106 16.90 -9.58 0.77
N GLN A 107 17.32 -9.42 2.03
CA GLN A 107 16.49 -9.70 3.20
C GLN A 107 15.35 -8.71 3.43
N TYR A 108 15.42 -7.51 2.85
CA TYR A 108 14.33 -6.52 2.92
C TYR A 108 13.43 -6.58 1.69
N CYS A 109 13.99 -6.95 0.54
CA CYS A 109 13.27 -7.06 -0.73
C CYS A 109 12.71 -8.47 -0.99
N CYS A 110 13.03 -9.44 -0.13
CA CYS A 110 12.67 -10.84 -0.29
C CYS A 110 13.09 -11.44 -1.64
N THR A 111 14.37 -11.29 -1.99
CA THR A 111 14.94 -11.79 -3.25
C THR A 111 16.07 -12.77 -3.01
N GLY A 112 16.45 -13.55 -4.04
CA GLY A 112 17.55 -14.51 -3.95
C GLY A 112 17.33 -15.56 -2.85
N ALA A 113 18.24 -15.63 -1.89
CA ALA A 113 18.13 -16.53 -0.73
C ALA A 113 16.88 -16.27 0.14
N TYR A 114 16.31 -15.07 0.05
CA TYR A 114 15.13 -14.59 0.79
C TYR A 114 13.86 -14.64 -0.08
N SER A 115 13.85 -15.37 -1.20
CA SER A 115 12.71 -15.45 -2.13
C SER A 115 11.57 -16.39 -1.69
N LYS A 116 11.50 -16.71 -0.39
CA LYS A 116 10.45 -17.54 0.18
C LYS A 116 9.96 -16.93 1.49
N PRO A 117 8.68 -17.10 1.86
CA PRO A 117 8.16 -16.62 3.14
C PRO A 117 8.96 -17.13 4.34
N GLU A 118 9.42 -18.38 4.30
CA GLU A 118 10.18 -19.00 5.39
C GLU A 118 11.58 -18.39 5.53
N THR A 119 12.14 -17.86 4.45
CA THR A 119 13.49 -17.28 4.44
C THR A 119 13.49 -15.76 4.49
N CYS A 120 12.35 -15.08 4.35
CA CYS A 120 12.21 -13.63 4.49
C CYS A 120 11.18 -13.28 5.59
N PRO A 121 11.58 -13.34 6.87
CA PRO A 121 10.70 -13.00 7.98
C PRO A 121 10.47 -11.48 8.06
N PRO A 122 9.43 -11.04 8.80
CA PRO A 122 9.24 -9.62 9.13
C PRO A 122 10.48 -9.03 9.81
N THR A 123 10.75 -7.76 9.54
CA THR A 123 11.87 -7.02 10.14
C THR A 123 11.35 -5.91 11.04
N GLN A 124 12.23 -5.30 11.86
CA GLN A 124 11.85 -4.13 12.66
C GLN A 124 11.25 -3.01 11.80
N TYR A 125 11.71 -2.86 10.55
CA TYR A 125 11.21 -1.83 9.65
C TYR A 125 9.81 -2.15 9.15
N SER A 126 9.55 -3.37 8.65
CA SER A 126 8.21 -3.75 8.17
C SER A 126 7.19 -3.78 9.32
N MET A 127 7.61 -4.21 10.52
CA MET A 127 6.74 -4.22 11.70
C MET A 127 6.26 -2.82 12.10
N THR A 128 7.06 -1.76 11.90
CA THR A 128 6.60 -0.38 12.12
C THR A 128 5.43 -0.01 11.21
N PHE A 129 5.52 -0.35 9.91
CA PHE A 129 4.42 -0.15 8.97
C PHE A 129 3.19 -0.97 9.38
N LYS A 130 3.37 -2.25 9.73
CA LYS A 130 2.27 -3.14 10.13
C LYS A 130 1.56 -2.67 11.40
N GLN A 131 2.30 -2.19 12.40
CA GLN A 131 1.72 -1.67 13.63
C GLN A 131 0.84 -0.44 13.39
N LYS A 132 1.22 0.42 12.44
CA LYS A 132 0.45 1.63 12.09
C LYS A 132 -0.69 1.33 11.15
N CYS A 133 -0.53 0.37 10.26
CA CYS A 133 -1.52 -0.02 9.26
C CYS A 133 -1.67 -1.55 9.22
N PRO A 134 -2.39 -2.15 10.19
CA PRO A 134 -2.48 -3.61 10.33
C PRO A 134 -3.16 -4.31 9.15
N GLN A 135 -3.98 -3.58 8.39
CA GLN A 135 -4.71 -4.06 7.22
C GLN A 135 -3.93 -3.89 5.91
N ALA A 136 -2.73 -3.31 5.95
CA ALA A 136 -1.89 -3.08 4.78
C ALA A 136 -0.73 -4.08 4.73
N TYR A 137 -0.26 -4.40 3.52
CA TYR A 137 0.98 -5.11 3.31
C TYR A 137 2.16 -4.24 3.77
N SER A 138 2.98 -4.75 4.68
CA SER A 138 4.17 -4.05 5.17
C SER A 138 5.48 -4.51 4.51
N TYR A 139 5.48 -5.70 3.90
CA TYR A 139 6.58 -6.27 3.14
C TYR A 139 6.08 -7.39 2.20
N ALA A 140 6.95 -7.91 1.34
CA ALA A 140 6.55 -8.78 0.21
C ALA A 140 5.81 -10.07 0.58
N TYR A 141 6.08 -10.64 1.76
CA TYR A 141 5.40 -11.85 2.25
C TYR A 141 4.56 -11.61 3.50
N ASP A 142 4.10 -10.37 3.70
CA ASP A 142 3.11 -10.09 4.74
C ASP A 142 1.88 -10.99 4.57
N ASP A 143 1.25 -11.32 5.67
CA ASP A 143 0.25 -12.38 5.73
C ASP A 143 -1.06 -12.01 5.00
N LYS A 144 -1.95 -13.01 4.90
CA LYS A 144 -3.24 -12.90 4.20
C LYS A 144 -4.23 -11.92 4.84
N SER A 145 -3.95 -11.32 5.99
CA SER A 145 -4.80 -10.27 6.60
C SER A 145 -4.88 -9.00 5.75
N SER A 146 -3.98 -8.87 4.78
CA SER A 146 -3.81 -7.64 3.99
C SER A 146 -4.48 -7.69 2.60
N THR A 147 -4.90 -8.88 2.11
CA THR A 147 -5.70 -9.01 0.88
C THR A 147 -7.19 -9.07 1.22
N PHE A 148 -7.99 -8.22 0.57
CA PHE A 148 -9.44 -8.21 0.69
C PHE A 148 -10.09 -8.66 -0.61
N THR A 149 -11.29 -9.22 -0.51
CA THR A 149 -12.00 -9.77 -1.66
C THR A 149 -13.45 -9.32 -1.67
N CYS A 150 -14.00 -9.07 -2.86
CA CYS A 150 -15.39 -8.71 -3.11
C CYS A 150 -15.88 -9.47 -4.35
N PRO A 151 -17.18 -9.78 -4.51
CA PRO A 151 -17.71 -10.22 -5.80
C PRO A 151 -17.41 -9.19 -6.89
N SER A 152 -17.07 -9.66 -8.09
CA SER A 152 -16.67 -8.77 -9.18
C SER A 152 -17.80 -7.86 -9.66
N GLY A 153 -17.44 -6.68 -10.17
CA GLY A 153 -18.39 -5.71 -10.73
C GLY A 153 -18.84 -4.63 -9.74
N GLY A 154 -18.21 -4.57 -8.57
CA GLY A 154 -18.34 -3.45 -7.63
C GLY A 154 -17.59 -2.21 -8.10
N ASN A 155 -17.99 -1.04 -7.57
CA ASN A 155 -17.17 0.17 -7.69
C ASN A 155 -16.30 0.31 -6.44
N TYR A 156 -15.26 1.14 -6.49
CA TYR A 156 -14.39 1.38 -5.33
C TYR A 156 -14.18 2.87 -5.14
N LEU A 157 -14.32 3.33 -3.89
CA LEU A 157 -13.98 4.67 -3.46
C LEU A 157 -12.60 4.63 -2.81
N ILE A 158 -11.67 5.40 -3.36
CA ILE A 158 -10.33 5.57 -2.81
C ILE A 158 -10.27 6.95 -2.16
N THR A 159 -9.97 7.00 -0.86
CA THR A 159 -9.90 8.25 -0.10
C THR A 159 -8.47 8.50 0.36
N PHE A 160 -7.97 9.70 0.07
CA PHE A 160 -6.68 10.17 0.59
C PHE A 160 -6.91 11.04 1.81
N CYS A 161 -6.10 10.85 2.86
CA CYS A 161 -6.33 11.43 4.18
C CYS A 161 -7.76 11.15 4.71
N PRO A 162 -8.17 9.87 4.83
CA PRO A 162 -9.47 9.49 5.37
C PRO A 162 -9.65 9.86 6.84
#